data_AF-A0A959P5L1-F1
#
_entry.id   AF-A0A959P5L1-F1
#
_cell.length_a   1.000
_cell.length_b   1.000
_cell.length_c   1.000
_cell.angle_alpha   90.00
_cell.angle_beta   90.00
_cell.angle_gamma   90.00
#
_symmetry.space_group_name_H-M   'P 1'
#
loop_
_entity.id
_entity.type
_entity.pdbx_description
1 polymer ?
#
loop_
_entity_poly.entity_id
_entity_poly.type
_entity_poly.pdbx_seq_one_letter_code
_entity_poly.pdbx_strand_id
1 'polypeptide(L)'
;MKHLLALLLFVGISFQTIAKDDYSLVVYDTYEDYKAGKGQSLYEFMGFDWTLGVLHLYYKVERKGKDELRKNVTNLYGFTVGDQFYRIVKGKPYRVLMEGKLVYYENGLAHLNMLVGKEDEGLVEQGDWHVISENLNSDVVEFPSEKAKKTFGERADLQGLFECVEKLKKRKTEKVRDCVKENN
;
A
#
# COMPACT_ATOMS: atom_id res chain seq x y z
N MET A 1 -12.15 -33.05 -48.38
CA MET A 1 -11.44 -32.68 -47.13
C MET A 1 -10.47 -31.56 -47.51
N LYS A 2 -10.84 -30.28 -47.67
CA LYS A 2 -11.64 -29.36 -46.85
C LYS A 2 -11.13 -29.26 -45.41
N HIS A 3 -10.31 -28.22 -45.22
CA HIS A 3 -9.95 -27.53 -43.98
C HIS A 3 -8.92 -28.22 -43.07
N LEU A 4 -7.72 -27.63 -42.95
CA LEU A 4 -7.04 -27.26 -41.70
C LEU A 4 -5.54 -26.98 -41.97
N LEU A 5 -5.25 -25.99 -42.82
CA LEU A 5 -3.86 -25.54 -43.02
C LEU A 5 -3.82 -24.02 -43.15
N ALA A 6 -4.38 -23.35 -42.15
CA ALA A 6 -4.34 -21.89 -42.02
C ALA A 6 -4.75 -21.49 -40.60
N LEU A 7 -3.92 -21.73 -39.58
CA LEU A 7 -3.89 -20.95 -38.34
C LEU A 7 -2.68 -21.32 -37.46
N LEU A 8 -1.48 -21.19 -38.01
CA LEU A 8 -0.23 -21.21 -37.23
C LEU A 8 0.50 -19.88 -37.43
N LEU A 9 -0.26 -18.80 -37.22
CA LEU A 9 0.20 -17.42 -37.30
C LEU A 9 -0.18 -16.74 -35.99
N PHE A 10 0.82 -16.21 -35.31
CA PHE A 10 0.71 -15.33 -34.14
C PHE A 10 0.22 -15.96 -32.83
N VAL A 11 1.03 -16.86 -32.27
CA VAL A 11 1.29 -16.79 -30.82
C VAL A 11 2.67 -16.16 -30.66
N GLY A 12 2.75 -14.91 -31.11
CA GLY A 12 3.77 -13.98 -30.67
C GLY A 12 3.43 -13.62 -29.22
N ILE A 13 3.78 -14.50 -28.29
CA ILE A 13 4.01 -14.06 -26.91
C ILE A 13 5.33 -13.32 -26.98
N SER A 14 5.27 -12.08 -27.45
CA SER A 14 6.22 -11.07 -27.01
C SER A 14 6.15 -11.10 -25.50
N PHE A 15 7.12 -11.77 -24.88
CA PHE A 15 7.48 -11.52 -23.50
C PHE A 15 7.73 -10.03 -23.44
N GLN A 16 6.68 -9.28 -23.06
CA GLN A 16 6.84 -7.91 -22.66
C GLN A 16 7.84 -7.99 -21.53
N THR A 17 9.02 -7.45 -21.80
CA THR A 17 10.01 -7.06 -20.81
C THR A 17 9.24 -6.59 -19.60
N ILE A 18 9.25 -7.38 -18.52
CA ILE A 18 8.65 -7.00 -17.24
C ILE A 18 9.24 -5.63 -16.97
N ALA A 19 8.39 -4.61 -17.11
CA ALA A 19 8.86 -3.25 -16.99
C ALA A 19 9.48 -3.14 -15.60
N LYS A 20 10.69 -2.60 -15.58
CA LYS A 20 11.33 -1.97 -14.43
C LYS A 20 10.23 -1.35 -13.54
N ASP A 21 10.30 -1.60 -12.24
CA ASP A 21 9.23 -1.32 -11.26
C ASP A 21 8.36 -0.09 -11.65
N ASP A 22 7.04 -0.26 -11.66
CA ASP A 22 6.12 0.84 -11.97
C ASP A 22 6.13 1.85 -10.82
N TYR A 23 6.71 3.02 -11.07
CA TYR A 23 6.76 4.15 -10.14
C TYR A 23 5.69 5.21 -10.46
N SER A 24 4.61 4.86 -11.16
CA SER A 24 3.53 5.82 -11.44
C SER A 24 2.87 6.33 -10.16
N LEU A 25 2.83 7.64 -9.96
CA LEU A 25 2.27 8.30 -8.79
C LEU A 25 0.90 8.89 -9.11
N VAL A 26 -0.11 8.48 -8.35
CA VAL A 26 -1.46 9.07 -8.40
C VAL A 26 -1.89 9.45 -6.99
N VAL A 27 -2.46 10.64 -6.81
CA VAL A 27 -2.96 11.10 -5.52
C VAL A 27 -4.48 11.25 -5.53
N TYR A 28 -5.11 11.01 -4.39
CA TYR A 28 -6.57 11.04 -4.23
C TYR A 28 -6.95 11.94 -3.06
N ASP A 29 -7.76 12.97 -3.32
CA ASP A 29 -8.21 13.90 -2.28
C ASP A 29 -9.20 13.23 -1.31
N THR A 30 -10.12 12.41 -1.83
CA THR A 30 -11.15 11.72 -1.04
C THR A 30 -11.21 10.21 -1.28
N TYR A 31 -11.89 9.49 -0.39
CA TYR A 31 -12.19 8.06 -0.59
C TYR A 31 -13.02 7.82 -1.86
N GLU A 32 -13.95 8.71 -2.18
CA GLU A 32 -14.77 8.58 -3.38
C GLU A 32 -13.95 8.78 -4.66
N ASP A 33 -12.92 9.64 -4.64
CA ASP A 33 -12.00 9.78 -5.77
C ASP A 33 -11.19 8.50 -5.98
N TYR A 34 -10.70 7.88 -4.90
CA TYR A 34 -10.02 6.59 -4.98
C TYR A 34 -10.94 5.51 -5.56
N LYS A 35 -12.13 5.35 -4.98
CA LYS A 35 -13.12 4.36 -5.40
C LYS A 35 -13.57 4.54 -6.85
N ALA A 36 -13.67 5.79 -7.31
CA ALA A 36 -14.05 6.12 -8.68
C ALA A 36 -12.88 6.13 -9.67
N GLY A 37 -11.64 5.90 -9.22
CA GLY A 37 -10.44 6.00 -10.07
C GLY A 37 -10.15 7.42 -10.57
N LYS A 38 -10.63 8.46 -9.86
CA LYS A 38 -10.53 9.87 -10.22
C LYS A 38 -9.35 10.58 -9.52
N GLY A 39 -8.17 9.95 -9.53
CA GLY A 39 -6.97 10.54 -8.94
C GLY A 39 -6.25 11.53 -9.84
N GLN A 40 -5.46 12.42 -9.24
CA GLN A 40 -4.54 13.29 -9.97
C GLN A 40 -3.24 12.52 -10.25
N SER A 41 -2.95 12.25 -11.53
CA SER A 41 -1.66 11.67 -11.94
C SER A 41 -0.53 12.70 -11.81
N LEU A 42 0.52 12.31 -11.09
CA LEU A 42 1.76 13.07 -10.88
C LEU A 42 2.96 12.44 -11.62
N TYR A 43 2.72 11.49 -12.54
CA TYR A 43 3.75 10.81 -13.33
C TYR A 43 4.68 9.94 -12.48
N GLU A 44 5.99 10.22 -12.37
CA GLU A 44 6.95 9.29 -11.76
C GLU A 44 7.28 9.67 -10.31
N PHE A 45 7.07 8.76 -9.36
CA PHE A 45 7.54 8.87 -7.97
C PHE A 45 9.07 8.82 -7.92
N MET A 46 9.67 9.80 -7.24
CA MET A 46 11.13 9.94 -7.11
C MET A 46 11.63 9.77 -5.67
N GLY A 47 10.73 9.93 -4.69
CA GLY A 47 11.08 9.87 -3.28
C GLY A 47 10.10 10.64 -2.40
N PHE A 48 10.46 10.83 -1.14
CA PHE A 48 9.65 11.56 -0.19
C PHE A 48 10.52 12.22 0.87
N ASP A 49 9.95 13.19 1.58
CA ASP A 49 10.43 13.62 2.88
C ASP A 49 9.28 13.66 3.89
N TRP A 50 9.65 13.59 5.17
CA TRP A 50 8.73 13.90 6.25
C TRP A 50 9.39 14.90 7.18
N THR A 51 8.96 16.15 7.08
CA THR A 51 9.55 17.27 7.82
C THR A 51 8.47 17.96 8.63
N LEU A 52 8.69 18.12 9.94
CA LEU A 52 7.78 18.85 10.85
C LEU A 52 6.31 18.39 10.78
N GLY A 53 6.07 17.09 10.62
CA GLY A 53 4.70 16.56 10.55
C GLY A 53 4.05 16.62 9.17
N VAL A 54 4.74 17.13 8.15
CA VAL A 54 4.25 17.23 6.77
C VAL A 54 4.95 16.20 5.88
N LEU A 55 4.16 15.34 5.24
CA LEU A 55 4.64 14.38 4.24
C LEU A 55 4.62 15.03 2.86
N HIS A 56 5.79 15.15 2.22
CA HIS A 56 5.88 15.50 0.81
C HIS A 56 6.32 14.31 -0.04
N LEU A 57 5.65 14.12 -1.17
CA LEU A 57 6.10 13.19 -2.22
C LEU A 57 6.81 13.97 -3.31
N TYR A 58 7.94 13.44 -3.76
CA TYR A 58 8.72 13.97 -4.87
C TYR A 58 8.36 13.23 -6.15
N TYR A 59 8.14 13.99 -7.22
CA TYR A 59 7.75 13.43 -8.49
C TYR A 59 8.35 14.17 -9.68
N LYS A 60 8.38 13.49 -10.83
CA LYS A 60 8.94 14.00 -12.07
C LYS A 60 7.93 13.89 -13.20
N VAL A 61 7.76 15.00 -13.93
CA VAL A 61 6.91 15.10 -15.13
C VAL A 61 7.73 14.86 -16.41
N GLU A 62 7.11 14.29 -17.44
CA GLU A 62 7.79 13.96 -18.71
C GLU A 62 8.21 15.19 -19.55
N ARG A 63 7.68 16.38 -19.27
CA ARG A 63 8.03 17.58 -20.03
C ARG A 63 9.47 18.01 -19.77
N LYS A 64 10.34 17.74 -20.75
CA LYS A 64 11.71 18.23 -20.97
C LYS A 64 12.21 19.24 -19.92
N GLY A 65 12.80 18.73 -18.85
CA GLY A 65 13.78 19.46 -18.04
C GLY A 65 13.35 19.84 -16.63
N LYS A 66 13.72 18.94 -15.70
CA LYS A 66 14.39 19.26 -14.41
C LYS A 66 13.62 19.70 -13.17
N ASP A 67 12.32 19.92 -13.20
CA ASP A 67 11.67 20.26 -11.94
C ASP A 67 11.31 18.97 -11.19
N GLU A 68 12.15 18.58 -10.24
CA GLU A 68 11.72 17.77 -9.10
C GLU A 68 10.60 18.55 -8.42
N LEU A 69 9.37 18.08 -8.57
CA LEU A 69 8.22 18.70 -7.97
C LEU A 69 7.90 18.01 -6.65
N ARG A 70 7.30 18.76 -5.73
CA ARG A 70 6.92 18.29 -4.41
C ARG A 70 5.42 18.47 -4.22
N LYS A 71 4.72 17.44 -3.75
CA LYS A 71 3.31 17.50 -3.38
C LYS A 71 3.19 17.21 -1.89
N ASN A 72 2.64 18.14 -1.12
CA ASN A 72 2.18 17.85 0.24
C ASN A 72 0.97 16.92 0.15
N VAL A 73 1.05 15.75 0.77
CA VAL A 73 -0.02 14.74 0.76
C VAL A 73 -0.66 14.51 2.13
N THR A 74 -0.24 15.27 3.15
CA THR A 74 -0.62 15.08 4.57
C THR A 74 -2.14 15.09 4.81
N ASN A 75 -2.87 15.87 4.00
CA ASN A 75 -4.32 16.04 4.12
C ASN A 75 -5.12 15.32 3.02
N LEU A 76 -4.46 14.53 2.19
CA LEU A 76 -5.13 13.74 1.15
C LEU A 76 -5.70 12.46 1.76
N TYR A 77 -6.59 11.79 1.03
CA TYR A 77 -7.07 10.47 1.44
C TYR A 77 -5.99 9.40 1.27
N GLY A 78 -5.27 9.43 0.14
CA GLY A 78 -4.26 8.44 -0.17
C GLY A 78 -3.55 8.72 -1.49
N PHE A 79 -2.62 7.84 -1.83
CA PHE A 79 -1.89 7.87 -3.10
C PHE A 79 -1.45 6.46 -3.50
N THR A 80 -1.18 6.23 -4.77
CA THR A 80 -0.57 5.00 -5.28
C THR A 80 0.84 5.27 -5.79
N VAL A 81 1.73 4.29 -5.63
CA VAL A 81 3.00 4.20 -6.37
C VAL A 81 2.97 2.86 -7.11
N GLY A 82 2.81 2.91 -8.44
CA GLY A 82 2.48 1.74 -9.24
C GLY A 82 1.16 1.12 -8.78
N ASP A 83 1.21 -0.16 -8.43
CA ASP A 83 0.07 -0.93 -7.91
C ASP A 83 -0.12 -0.79 -6.39
N GLN A 84 0.79 -0.13 -5.69
CA GLN A 84 0.80 -0.07 -4.23
C GLN A 84 -0.01 1.12 -3.74
N PHE A 85 -1.11 0.86 -3.02
CA PHE A 85 -1.93 1.91 -2.42
C PHE A 85 -1.48 2.26 -1.00
N TYR A 86 -1.38 3.55 -0.72
CA TYR A 86 -1.06 4.12 0.58
C TYR A 86 -2.20 5.03 1.05
N ARG A 87 -2.79 4.69 2.19
CA ARG A 87 -3.80 5.52 2.85
C ARG A 87 -3.12 6.49 3.81
N ILE A 88 -3.51 7.76 3.76
CA ILE A 88 -3.04 8.75 4.73
C ILE A 88 -3.99 8.76 5.92
N VAL A 89 -3.45 8.53 7.11
CA VAL A 89 -4.20 8.60 8.36
C VAL A 89 -3.48 9.52 9.32
N LYS A 90 -4.12 10.63 9.67
CA LYS A 90 -3.54 11.67 10.55
C LYS A 90 -2.15 12.12 10.05
N GLY A 91 -2.02 12.32 8.74
CA GLY A 91 -0.78 12.74 8.09
C GLY A 91 0.27 11.64 7.87
N LYS A 92 0.03 10.41 8.32
CA LYS A 92 0.97 9.28 8.17
C LYS A 92 0.50 8.33 7.07
N PRO A 93 1.39 7.87 6.17
CA PRO A 93 1.03 6.92 5.14
C PRO A 93 1.06 5.49 5.70
N TYR A 94 0.06 4.70 5.35
CA TYR A 94 0.00 3.27 5.63
C TYR A 94 -0.24 2.53 4.32
N ARG A 95 0.66 1.61 3.97
CA ARG A 95 0.49 0.80 2.76
C ARG A 95 -0.63 -0.21 3.01
N VAL A 96 -1.59 -0.30 2.10
CA VAL A 96 -2.62 -1.34 2.10
C VAL A 96 -2.00 -2.61 1.55
N LEU A 97 -2.02 -3.68 2.34
CA LEU A 97 -1.43 -4.97 1.96
C LEU A 97 -2.49 -6.01 1.61
N MET A 98 -3.58 -6.06 2.38
CA MET A 98 -4.62 -7.07 2.23
C MET A 98 -5.99 -6.48 2.55
N GLU A 99 -6.97 -6.80 1.72
CA GLU A 99 -8.39 -6.48 1.91
C GLU A 99 -9.19 -7.78 1.93
N GLY A 100 -10.05 -7.95 2.92
CA GLY A 100 -10.83 -9.16 3.15
C GLY A 100 -11.92 -8.90 4.20
N LYS A 101 -11.96 -9.70 5.26
CA LYS A 101 -12.85 -9.46 6.42
C LYS A 101 -12.53 -8.15 7.17
N LEU A 102 -11.27 -7.73 7.08
CA LEU A 102 -10.70 -6.45 7.49
C LEU A 102 -9.76 -5.94 6.40
N VAL A 103 -9.35 -4.67 6.51
CA VAL A 103 -8.19 -4.16 5.79
C VAL A 103 -6.98 -4.19 6.70
N TYR A 104 -5.89 -4.77 6.23
CA TYR A 104 -4.60 -4.79 6.91
C TYR A 104 -3.60 -3.88 6.22
N TYR A 105 -2.91 -3.10 7.05
CA TYR A 105 -1.94 -2.13 6.60
C TYR A 105 -0.62 -2.30 7.33
N GLU A 106 0.44 -1.82 6.70
CA GLU A 106 1.76 -1.69 7.31
C GLU A 106 2.28 -0.27 7.21
N ASN A 107 3.32 0.03 8.00
CA ASN A 107 3.97 1.35 8.01
C ASN A 107 4.39 1.78 6.61
N GLY A 108 3.70 2.78 6.05
CA GLY A 108 3.92 3.21 4.67
C GLY A 108 5.30 3.82 4.45
N LEU A 109 5.91 4.44 5.46
CA LEU A 109 7.21 5.10 5.32
C LEU A 109 8.35 4.09 5.19
N ALA A 110 8.27 2.99 5.95
CA ALA A 110 9.20 1.89 5.80
C ALA A 110 9.14 1.34 4.36
N HIS A 111 7.92 1.15 3.82
CA HIS A 111 7.73 0.72 2.44
C HIS A 111 8.23 1.75 1.41
N LEU A 112 7.98 3.05 1.60
CA LEU A 112 8.49 4.08 0.71
C LEU A 112 10.02 4.15 0.72
N ASN A 113 10.67 3.94 1.87
CA ASN A 113 12.13 3.90 1.96
C ASN A 113 12.74 2.73 1.17
N MET A 114 12.07 1.57 1.18
CA MET A 114 12.46 0.42 0.37
C MET A 114 12.36 0.74 -1.14
N LEU A 115 11.33 1.49 -1.57
CA LEU A 115 11.18 1.91 -2.98
C LEU A 115 12.29 2.86 -3.45
N VAL A 116 12.79 3.72 -2.58
CA VAL A 116 13.85 4.69 -2.92
C VAL A 116 15.26 4.06 -2.86
N GLY A 117 15.34 2.75 -2.55
CA GLY A 117 16.60 1.99 -2.58
C GLY A 117 17.59 2.42 -1.50
N LYS A 118 17.12 3.01 -0.40
CA LYS A 118 18.01 3.48 0.67
C LYS A 118 18.37 2.39 1.67
N GLU A 119 17.51 1.42 1.97
CA GLU A 119 17.78 0.30 2.90
C GLU A 119 16.84 -0.89 2.63
N ASP A 120 17.31 -2.13 2.84
CA ASP A 120 16.49 -3.36 2.80
C ASP A 120 15.51 -3.44 4.01
N GLU A 121 15.76 -2.65 5.05
CA GLU A 121 14.91 -2.47 6.22
C GLU A 121 14.75 -0.97 6.46
N GLY A 122 13.60 -0.38 6.10
CA GLY A 122 13.34 1.03 6.38
C GLY A 122 13.22 1.25 7.90
N LEU A 123 14.29 1.67 8.56
CA LEU A 123 14.31 2.03 9.98
C LEU A 123 13.57 3.37 10.18
N VAL A 124 12.23 3.34 10.16
CA VAL A 124 11.40 4.52 10.44
C VAL A 124 10.51 4.22 11.64
N GLU A 125 10.89 4.75 12.80
CA GLU A 125 10.14 4.63 14.07
C GLU A 125 8.86 5.49 14.13
N GLN A 126 8.37 5.99 13.00
CA GLN A 126 7.23 6.90 13.00
C GLN A 126 5.94 6.23 12.50
N GLY A 127 4.96 6.16 13.40
CA GLY A 127 3.69 5.48 13.15
C GLY A 127 3.67 4.05 13.68
N ASP A 128 2.49 3.45 13.65
CA ASP A 128 2.34 2.06 14.08
C ASP A 128 2.87 1.13 12.98
N TRP A 129 3.51 0.02 13.34
CA TRP A 129 4.06 -0.91 12.35
C TRP A 129 2.97 -1.62 11.53
N HIS A 130 1.84 -1.85 12.19
CA HIS A 130 0.73 -2.65 11.70
C HIS A 130 -0.56 -2.02 12.20
N VAL A 131 -1.51 -1.81 11.30
CA VAL A 131 -2.86 -1.35 11.68
C VAL A 131 -3.91 -2.14 10.91
N ILE A 132 -5.13 -2.19 11.45
CA ILE A 132 -6.30 -2.77 10.81
C ILE A 132 -7.48 -1.80 10.81
N SER A 133 -8.38 -1.93 9.86
CA SER A 133 -9.70 -1.28 9.88
C SER A 133 -10.78 -2.21 9.32
N GLU A 134 -12.04 -1.85 9.54
CA GLU A 134 -13.18 -2.59 8.99
C GLU A 134 -13.23 -2.53 7.45
N ASN A 135 -12.97 -1.35 6.89
CA ASN A 135 -12.88 -1.11 5.46
C ASN A 135 -11.94 0.07 5.20
N LEU A 136 -11.70 0.39 3.93
CA LEU A 136 -10.80 1.46 3.51
C LEU A 136 -11.22 2.87 3.96
N ASN A 137 -12.47 3.09 4.35
CA ASN A 137 -12.96 4.39 4.79
C ASN A 137 -13.13 4.50 6.33
N SER A 138 -13.09 3.39 7.05
CA SER A 138 -13.19 3.37 8.53
C SER A 138 -11.89 3.81 9.21
N ASP A 139 -11.97 4.18 10.49
CA ASP A 139 -10.77 4.45 11.30
C ASP A 139 -9.86 3.22 11.39
N VAL A 140 -8.54 3.47 11.44
CA VAL A 140 -7.53 2.42 11.66
C VAL A 140 -7.19 2.27 13.14
N VAL A 141 -6.79 1.06 13.52
CA VAL A 141 -6.41 0.67 14.88
C VAL A 141 -5.11 -0.11 14.83
N GLU A 142 -4.16 0.23 15.72
CA GLU A 142 -2.92 -0.53 15.91
C GLU A 142 -3.21 -2.02 16.13
N PHE A 143 -2.43 -2.88 15.48
CA PHE A 143 -2.62 -4.33 15.55
C PHE A 143 -1.29 -5.08 15.62
N PRO A 144 -1.11 -6.04 16.53
CA PRO A 144 -2.00 -6.41 17.62
C PRO A 144 -1.96 -5.42 18.79
N SER A 145 -3.13 -5.02 19.28
CA SER A 145 -3.29 -4.20 20.48
C SER A 145 -4.55 -4.58 21.25
N GLU A 146 -4.63 -4.19 22.54
CA GLU A 146 -5.86 -4.33 23.33
C GLU A 146 -7.03 -3.56 22.72
N LYS A 147 -6.76 -2.42 22.08
CA LYS A 147 -7.78 -1.65 21.37
C LYS A 147 -8.34 -2.45 20.19
N ALA A 148 -7.47 -3.08 19.38
CA ALA A 148 -7.91 -3.95 18.30
C ALA A 148 -8.73 -5.15 18.83
N LYS A 149 -8.30 -5.77 19.93
CA LYS A 149 -9.05 -6.86 20.58
C LYS A 149 -10.42 -6.42 21.06
N LYS A 150 -10.54 -5.24 21.67
CA LYS A 150 -11.82 -4.69 22.11
C LYS A 150 -12.73 -4.34 20.92
N THR A 151 -12.19 -3.78 19.85
CA THR A 151 -12.97 -3.34 18.69
C THR A 151 -13.41 -4.51 17.80
N PHE A 152 -12.55 -5.50 17.61
CA PHE A 152 -12.75 -6.56 16.60
C PHE A 152 -12.71 -7.99 17.16
N GLY A 153 -12.26 -8.21 18.40
CA GLY A 153 -12.00 -9.54 18.93
C GLY A 153 -13.24 -10.40 19.21
N GLU A 154 -14.42 -9.79 19.35
CA GLU A 154 -15.69 -10.51 19.51
C GLU A 154 -16.29 -10.98 18.18
N ARG A 155 -15.73 -10.54 17.05
CA ARG A 155 -16.19 -10.97 15.71
C ARG A 155 -15.82 -12.43 15.47
N ALA A 156 -16.82 -13.28 15.34
CA ALA A 156 -16.66 -14.72 15.15
C ALA A 156 -15.80 -15.07 13.91
N ASP A 157 -15.93 -14.30 12.83
CA ASP A 157 -15.18 -14.48 11.59
C ASP A 157 -13.70 -14.11 11.69
N LEU A 158 -13.29 -13.43 12.77
CA LEU A 158 -11.92 -12.99 13.05
C LEU A 158 -11.24 -13.72 14.21
N GLN A 159 -11.93 -14.66 14.88
CA GLN A 159 -11.35 -15.36 16.04
C GLN A 159 -10.02 -16.04 15.72
N GLY A 160 -9.93 -16.72 14.57
CA GLY A 160 -8.69 -17.38 14.13
C GLY A 160 -7.50 -16.43 13.97
N LEU A 161 -7.74 -15.19 13.52
CA LEU A 161 -6.71 -14.16 13.40
C LEU A 161 -6.16 -13.77 14.78
N PHE A 162 -7.05 -13.45 15.74
CA PHE A 162 -6.64 -13.03 17.07
C PHE A 162 -5.94 -14.17 17.83
N GLU A 163 -6.44 -15.41 17.72
CA GLU A 163 -5.77 -16.58 18.29
C GLU A 163 -4.38 -16.83 17.69
N CYS A 164 -4.22 -16.66 16.36
CA CYS A 164 -2.93 -16.81 15.70
C CYS A 164 -1.92 -15.81 16.25
N VAL A 165 -2.32 -14.54 16.34
CA VAL A 165 -1.43 -13.46 16.78
C VAL A 165 -1.11 -13.54 18.28
N GLU A 166 -2.03 -14.00 19.12
CA GLU A 166 -1.78 -14.25 20.55
C GLU A 166 -0.71 -15.34 20.78
N LYS A 167 -0.62 -16.33 19.88
CA LYS A 167 0.38 -17.41 19.96
C LYS A 167 1.79 -16.97 19.54
N LEU A 168 1.95 -15.77 18.97
CA LEU A 168 3.25 -15.27 18.51
C LEU A 168 4.14 -14.88 19.71
N LYS A 169 5.25 -15.60 19.90
CA LYS A 169 6.28 -15.27 20.91
C LYS A 169 6.95 -13.92 20.69
N LYS A 170 7.07 -13.50 19.43
CA LYS A 170 7.57 -12.19 19.00
C LYS A 170 6.67 -11.68 17.88
N ARG A 171 6.20 -10.44 18.01
CA ARG A 171 5.34 -9.76 17.04
C ARG A 171 6.20 -9.14 15.93
N LYS A 172 6.96 -9.98 15.23
CA LYS A 172 7.70 -9.55 14.05
C LYS A 172 6.74 -9.35 12.88
N THR A 173 7.02 -8.38 12.02
CA THR A 173 6.17 -8.00 10.88
C THR A 173 5.75 -9.18 10.02
N GLU A 174 6.70 -10.03 9.63
CA GLU A 174 6.43 -11.20 8.79
C GLU A 174 5.49 -12.20 9.46
N LYS A 175 5.63 -12.40 10.77
CA LYS A 175 4.79 -13.32 11.54
C LYS A 175 3.35 -12.82 11.68
N VAL A 176 3.19 -11.52 11.92
CA VAL A 176 1.85 -10.89 11.99
C VAL A 176 1.18 -10.96 10.62
N ARG A 177 1.93 -10.64 9.56
CA ARG A 177 1.44 -10.73 8.17
C ARG A 177 0.99 -12.14 7.81
N ASP A 178 1.74 -13.17 8.19
CA ASP A 178 1.37 -14.57 7.95
C ASP A 178 0.02 -14.91 8.62
N CYS A 179 -0.17 -14.52 9.89
CA CYS A 179 -1.44 -14.71 10.58
C CYS A 179 -2.61 -14.01 9.87
N VAL A 180 -2.40 -12.78 9.38
CA VAL A 180 -3.42 -12.03 8.62
C VAL A 180 -3.74 -12.76 7.32
N LYS A 181 -2.72 -13.16 6.56
CA LYS A 181 -2.88 -13.83 5.26
C LYS A 181 -3.69 -15.13 5.36
N GLU A 182 -3.53 -15.88 6.43
CA GLU A 182 -4.23 -17.15 6.64
C GLU A 182 -5.68 -16.98 7.13
N ASN A 183 -6.02 -15.84 7.73
CA ASN A 183 -7.27 -15.69 8.49
C ASN A 183 -8.16 -14.52 8.03
N ASN A 184 -7.67 -13.60 7.20
CA ASN A 184 -8.39 -12.42 6.71
C ASN A 184 -9.18 -12.66 5.43
#